data_AF-A0A3C0EUS1-F1
#
_entry.id   AF-A0A3C0EUS1-F1
#
_cell.length_a   1.000
_cell.length_b   1.000
_cell.length_c   1.000
_cell.angle_alpha   90.00
_cell.angle_beta   90.00
_cell.angle_gamma   90.00
#
_symmetry.space_group_name_H-M   'P 1'
#
loop_
_entity.id
_entity.type
_entity.pdbx_description
1 polymer ?
#
loop_
_entity_poly.entity_id
_entity_poly.type
_entity_poly.pdbx_seq_one_letter_code
_entity_poly.pdbx_strand_id
1 'polypeptide(L)' 'MAYDEGLAERLDVLLDDVPGLVVTHMFGGYGFLHNGNMCVGIWKDSLVIRIGIEAAKKN' A
#
# COMPACT_ATOMS: atom_id res chain seq x y z
N MET A 1 -8.40 -13.12 -3.15
CA MET A 1 -9.41 -12.13 -3.60
C MET A 1 -8.69 -11.16 -4.49
N ALA A 2 -9.26 -10.77 -5.62
CA ALA A 2 -8.67 -9.73 -6.47
C ALA A 2 -8.64 -8.39 -5.71
N TYR A 3 -7.57 -7.63 -5.90
CA TYR A 3 -7.48 -6.24 -5.47
C TYR A 3 -8.06 -5.33 -6.55
N ASP A 4 -8.43 -4.10 -6.19
CA ASP A 4 -8.86 -3.09 -7.15
C ASP A 4 -7.66 -2.59 -7.98
N GLU A 5 -7.64 -2.93 -9.26
CA GLU A 5 -6.58 -2.55 -10.21
C GLU A 5 -6.54 -1.03 -10.46
N GLY A 6 -7.69 -0.35 -10.44
CA GLY A 6 -7.75 1.11 -10.58
C GLY A 6 -7.15 1.83 -9.37
N LEU A 7 -7.28 1.26 -8.17
CA LEU A 7 -6.53 1.73 -7.00
C LEU A 7 -5.03 1.48 -7.13
N ALA A 8 -4.62 0.35 -7.71
CA ALA A 8 -3.20 0.05 -7.94
C ALA A 8 -2.57 1.06 -8.90
N GLU A 9 -3.18 1.31 -10.05
CA GLU A 9 -2.71 2.29 -11.04
C GLU A 9 -2.56 3.69 -10.44
N ARG A 10 -3.52 4.12 -9.61
CA ARG A 10 -3.45 5.41 -8.92
C ARG A 10 -2.30 5.49 -7.93
N LEU A 11 -2.03 4.42 -7.19
CA LEU A 11 -0.90 4.38 -6.25
C LEU A 11 0.44 4.36 -6.99
N ASP A 12 0.53 3.68 -8.13
CA ASP A 12 1.75 3.65 -8.93
C ASP A 12 2.14 5.05 -9.39
N VAL A 13 1.18 5.82 -9.93
CA VAL A 13 1.42 7.21 -10.33
C VAL A 13 1.77 8.10 -9.14
N LEU A 14 1.19 7.86 -7.96
CA LEU A 14 1.41 8.70 -6.78
C LEU A 14 2.73 8.41 -6.06
N LEU A 15 3.33 7.23 -6.28
CA LEU A 15 4.45 6.74 -5.50
C LEU A 15 5.69 6.41 -6.34
N ASP A 16 5.67 6.71 -7.65
CA ASP A 16 6.75 6.38 -8.59
C ASP A 16 8.09 7.05 -8.25
N ASP A 17 8.05 8.21 -7.61
CA ASP A 17 9.20 9.04 -7.28
C ASP A 17 9.71 8.84 -5.84
N VAL A 18 9.07 7.97 -5.05
CA VAL A 18 9.42 7.74 -3.64
C VAL A 18 10.64 6.82 -3.53
N PRO A 19 11.80 7.33 -3.09
CA PRO A 19 13.01 6.51 -3.04
C PRO A 19 12.88 5.35 -2.05
N GLY A 20 13.36 4.16 -2.46
CA GLY A 20 13.34 2.97 -1.63
C GLY A 20 11.97 2.29 -1.52
N LEU A 21 10.97 2.76 -2.25
CA LEU A 21 9.68 2.10 -2.37
C LEU A 21 9.71 1.05 -3.49
N VAL A 22 9.15 -0.13 -3.24
CA VAL A 22 9.02 -1.20 -4.23
C VAL A 22 7.63 -1.83 -4.16
N VAL A 23 7.07 -2.16 -5.32
CA VAL A 23 5.82 -2.90 -5.43
C VAL A 23 6.05 -4.37 -5.05
N THR A 24 5.09 -4.95 -4.35
CA THR A 24 5.05 -6.38 -4.02
C THR A 24 3.66 -6.97 -4.28
N HIS A 25 3.66 -8.16 -4.86
CA HIS A 25 2.46 -8.97 -5.06
C HIS A 25 2.53 -10.18 -4.13
N MET A 26 1.74 -10.18 -3.06
CA MET A 26 1.72 -11.28 -2.08
C MET A 26 0.29 -11.61 -1.70
N PHE A 27 0.00 -12.91 -1.53
CA PHE A 27 -1.30 -13.42 -1.09
C PHE A 27 -2.50 -13.00 -1.98
N GLY A 28 -2.24 -12.75 -3.26
CA GLY A 28 -3.25 -12.29 -4.22
C GLY A 28 -3.60 -10.80 -4.10
N GLY A 29 -2.80 -10.01 -3.37
CA GLY A 29 -2.96 -8.57 -3.24
C GLY A 29 -1.86 -7.75 -3.91
N TYR A 30 -1.98 -6.43 -3.79
CA TYR A 30 -1.05 -5.41 -4.28
C TYR A 30 -0.57 -4.55 -3.10
N GLY A 31 0.73 -4.25 -3.01
CA GLY A 31 1.24 -3.41 -1.93
C GLY A 31 2.63 -2.87 -2.17
N PHE A 32 3.09 -2.04 -1.25
CA PHE A 32 4.35 -1.32 -1.33
C PHE A 32 5.20 -1.57 -0.09
N LEU A 33 6.48 -1.88 -0.32
CA LEU A 33 7.50 -2.01 0.71
C LEU A 33 8.42 -0.79 0.63
N HIS A 34 8.67 -0.12 1.76
CA HIS A 34 9.72 0.88 1.88
C HIS A 34 10.93 0.25 2.56
N ASN A 35 12.05 0.16 1.87
CA ASN A 35 13.28 -0.50 2.36
C ASN A 35 13.00 -1.90 2.96
N GLY A 36 12.16 -2.69 2.28
CA GLY A 36 11.77 -4.04 2.71
C GLY A 36 10.64 -4.12 3.75
N ASN A 37 10.12 -2.98 4.24
CA ASN A 37 9.04 -2.94 5.22
C ASN A 37 7.71 -2.55 4.59
N MET A 38 6.65 -3.35 4.79
CA MET A 38 5.33 -3.07 4.23
C MET A 38 4.72 -1.78 4.79
N CYS A 39 4.35 -0.83 3.91
CA CYS A 39 3.83 0.48 4.30
C CYS A 39 2.41 0.75 3.78
N VAL A 40 2.06 0.25 2.59
CA VAL A 40 0.72 0.38 1.99
C VAL A 40 0.33 -0.94 1.34
N GLY A 41 -0.94 -1.33 1.44
CA GLY A 41 -1.49 -2.48 0.73
C GLY A 41 -2.94 -2.24 0.32
N ILE A 42 -3.38 -2.89 -0.75
CA ILE A 42 -4.76 -2.90 -1.21
C ILE A 42 -5.41 -4.21 -0.73
N TRP A 43 -6.49 -4.07 0.03
CA TRP A 43 -7.34 -5.17 0.44
C TRP A 43 -8.74 -4.96 -0.13
N LYS A 44 -9.10 -5.77 -1.13
CA LYS A 44 -10.30 -5.57 -1.95
C LYS A 44 -10.28 -4.18 -2.60
N ASP A 45 -11.16 -3.29 -2.16
CA ASP A 45 -11.38 -1.90 -2.60
C ASP A 45 -10.87 -0.87 -1.57
N SER A 46 -10.14 -1.34 -0.55
CA SER A 46 -9.72 -0.53 0.60
C SER A 46 -8.21 -0.45 0.70
N LEU A 47 -7.71 0.72 1.11
CA LEU A 47 -6.30 0.92 1.45
C LEU A 47 -6.03 0.55 2.91
N VAL A 48 -5.01 -0.26 3.11
CA VAL A 48 -4.44 -0.57 4.42
C VAL A 48 -3.09 0.13 4.48
N ILE A 49 -2.99 1.16 5.32
CA ILE A 49 -1.78 1.99 5.45
C ILE A 49 -1.19 1.78 6.83
N ARG A 50 0.13 1.55 6.90
CA ARG A 50 0.86 1.51 8.17
C ARG A 50 1.04 2.93 8.67
N ILE A 51 0.34 3.25 9.74
CA ILE A 51 0.46 4.53 10.44
C ILE A 51 1.07 4.31 11.84
N GLY A 52 1.75 5.33 12.36
CA GLY A 52 2.25 5.31 13.74
C GLY A 52 1.11 5.24 14.76
N ILE A 53 1.41 4.78 15.97
CA ILE A 53 0.38 4.57 17.01
C ILE A 53 -0.43 5.82 17.35
N GLU A 54 0.20 7.00 17.25
CA GLU A 54 -0.47 8.29 17.47
C GLU A 54 -1.60 8.54 16.48
N ALA A 55 -1.43 8.15 15.21
CA ALA A 55 -2.47 8.29 14.18
C ALA A 55 -3.50 7.15 14.22
N ALA A 56 -3.16 5.99 14.80
CA ALA A 56 -4.07 4.85 14.91
C ALA A 56 -5.13 5.00 16.00
N LYS A 57 -4.97 5.97 16.92
CA LYS A 57 -5.97 6.25 17.94
C LYS A 57 -7.26 6.70 17.24
N LYS A 58 -8.34 5.97 17.49
CA LYS A 58 -9.68 6.42 17.11
C LYS A 58 -10.02 7.64 17.95
N ASN A 59 -10.32 8.77 17.29
CA ASN A 59 -10.95 9.92 17.92
C ASN A 59 -12.24 9.51 18.65
#